data_AF-A0A0F6AFQ1-F1
#
_entry.id   AF-A0A0F6AFQ1-F1
#
_cell.length_a   1.000
_cell.length_b   1.000
_cell.length_c   1.000
_cell.angle_alpha   90.00
_cell.angle_beta   90.00
_cell.angle_gamma   90.00
#
_symmetry.space_group_name_H-M   'P 1'
#
loop_
_entity.id
_entity.type
_entity.pdbx_description
1 polymer ?
#
loop_
_entity_poly.entity_id
_entity_poly.type
_entity_poly.pdbx_seq_one_letter_code
_entity_poly.pdbx_strand_id
1 'polypeptide(L)'
;MQAFKKLQQLNKKRVLSTVWFVVALSWLAMFAVLFTTDGKSMHITAVTIAAIATELAVWCTAAVLGVAVVDGRKAIVSAIKNKLTGQRGLKD
;
A
#
# COMPACT_ATOMS: atom_id res chain seq x y z
N MET A 1 15.66 -14.18 1.72
CA MET A 1 15.74 -13.07 0.74
C MET A 1 14.84 -13.19 -0.50
N GLN A 2 14.18 -14.33 -0.77
CA GLN A 2 13.33 -14.47 -1.97
C GLN A 2 11.94 -13.79 -1.86
N ALA A 3 11.36 -13.70 -0.66
CA ALA A 3 10.04 -13.09 -0.44
C ALA A 3 10.01 -11.59 -0.80
N PHE A 4 11.07 -10.85 -0.47
CA PHE A 4 11.20 -9.43 -0.81
C PHE A 4 11.24 -9.17 -2.32
N LYS A 5 11.90 -10.04 -3.10
CA LYS A 5 11.91 -9.93 -4.57
C LYS A 5 10.54 -10.21 -5.19
N LYS A 6 9.75 -11.13 -4.62
CA LYS A 6 8.35 -11.36 -5.03
C LYS A 6 7.45 -10.15 -4.72
N LEU A 7 7.64 -9.50 -3.58
CA LEU A 7 6.95 -8.25 -3.23
C LEU A 7 7.34 -7.09 -4.15
N GLN A 8 8.58 -7.06 -4.62
CA GLN A 8 9.07 -6.04 -5.56
C GLN A 8 8.51 -6.22 -6.99
N GLN A 9 8.17 -7.45 -7.37
CA GLN A 9 7.50 -7.81 -8.63
C GLN A 9 5.97 -7.63 -8.57
N LEU A 10 5.39 -7.58 -7.37
CA LEU A 10 3.97 -7.28 -7.22
C LEU A 10 3.73 -5.81 -7.58
N ASN A 11 2.83 -5.61 -8.54
CA ASN A 11 2.49 -4.30 -9.05
C ASN A 11 1.98 -3.44 -7.88
N LYS A 12 2.76 -2.43 -7.46
CA LYS A 12 2.50 -1.61 -6.25
C LYS A 12 1.07 -1.05 -6.25
N LYS A 13 0.55 -0.66 -7.43
CA LYS A 13 -0.85 -0.27 -7.65
C LYS A 13 -1.87 -1.36 -7.31
N ARG A 14 -1.59 -2.62 -7.68
CA ARG A 14 -2.49 -3.76 -7.47
C ARG A 14 -2.58 -4.11 -5.99
N VAL A 15 -1.45 -4.12 -5.27
CA VAL A 15 -1.43 -4.33 -3.82
C VAL A 15 -2.23 -3.26 -3.11
N LEU A 16 -1.99 -1.99 -3.45
CA LEU A 16 -2.72 -0.87 -2.85
C LEU A 16 -4.21 -0.93 -3.16
N SER A 17 -4.58 -1.28 -4.41
CA SER A 17 -5.96 -1.47 -4.81
C SER A 17 -6.64 -2.59 -4.05
N THR A 18 -5.98 -3.74 -3.84
CA THR A 18 -6.54 -4.85 -3.07
C THR A 18 -6.75 -4.45 -1.61
N VAL A 19 -5.79 -3.77 -0.98
CA VAL A 19 -5.90 -3.31 0.41
C VAL A 19 -7.09 -2.37 0.58
N TRP A 20 -7.22 -1.37 -0.31
CA TRP A 20 -8.36 -0.44 -0.27
C TRP A 20 -9.69 -1.11 -0.60
N PHE A 21 -9.69 -2.14 -1.45
CA PHE A 21 -10.89 -2.93 -1.73
C PHE A 21 -11.40 -3.65 -0.47
N VAL A 22 -10.49 -4.21 0.33
CA VAL A 22 -10.84 -4.83 1.63
C VAL A 22 -11.43 -3.81 2.59
N VAL A 23 -10.86 -2.59 2.65
CA VAL A 23 -11.42 -1.50 3.47
C VAL A 23 -12.83 -1.12 3.01
N ALA A 24 -13.04 -0.98 1.70
CA ALA A 24 -14.35 -0.67 1.13
C ALA A 24 -15.39 -1.75 1.45
N LEU A 25 -15.02 -3.03 1.35
CA LEU A 25 -15.88 -4.15 1.77
C LEU A 25 -16.18 -4.11 3.28
N SER A 26 -15.20 -3.76 4.10
CA SER A 26 -15.38 -3.65 5.55
C SER A 26 -16.38 -2.54 5.91
N TRP A 27 -16.33 -1.41 5.19
CA TRP A 27 -17.31 -0.34 5.32
C TRP A 27 -18.71 -0.75 4.88
N LEU A 28 -18.84 -1.50 3.78
CA LEU A 28 -20.13 -2.04 3.34
C LEU A 28 -20.72 -3.01 4.37
N ALA A 29 -19.89 -3.88 4.96
CA ALA A 29 -20.31 -4.79 6.02
C ALA A 29 -20.76 -4.01 7.28
N MET A 30 -20.01 -2.98 7.68
CA MET A 30 -20.37 -2.10 8.80
C MET A 30 -21.71 -1.40 8.54
N PHE A 31 -21.92 -0.87 7.33
CA PHE A 31 -23.18 -0.26 6.92
C PHE A 31 -24.33 -1.26 7.03
N ALA A 32 -24.18 -2.46 6.49
CA ALA A 32 -25.21 -3.50 6.58
C ALA A 32 -25.59 -3.82 8.04
N VAL A 33 -24.60 -3.98 8.94
CA VAL A 33 -24.84 -4.29 10.35
C VAL A 33 -25.56 -3.14 11.07
N LEU A 34 -25.18 -1.89 10.79
CA LEU A 34 -25.82 -0.72 11.41
C LEU A 34 -27.32 -0.59 11.07
N PHE A 35 -27.74 -1.04 9.89
CA PHE A 35 -29.13 -0.95 9.44
C PHE A 35 -29.97 -2.21 9.69
N THR A 36 -29.34 -3.37 9.98
CA THR A 36 -30.06 -4.64 10.19
C THR A 36 -30.09 -5.12 11.62
N THR A 37 -29.30 -4.53 12.52
CA THR A 37 -29.22 -4.94 13.92
C THR A 37 -29.55 -3.78 14.85
N ASP A 38 -30.38 -4.00 15.87
CA ASP A 38 -30.69 -2.99 16.91
C ASP A 38 -29.74 -3.08 18.12
N GLY A 39 -28.84 -4.07 18.13
CA GLY A 39 -27.94 -4.34 19.24
C GLY A 39 -26.72 -3.41 19.25
N LYS A 40 -26.64 -2.50 20.24
CA LYS A 40 -25.48 -1.63 20.48
C LYS A 40 -24.13 -2.36 20.45
N SER A 41 -24.06 -3.57 21.02
CA SER A 41 -22.82 -4.37 21.03
C SER A 41 -22.38 -4.80 19.63
N MET A 42 -23.32 -5.15 18.74
CA MET A 42 -23.01 -5.53 17.36
C MET A 42 -22.50 -4.33 16.54
N HIS A 43 -23.06 -3.14 16.77
CA HIS A 43 -22.58 -1.90 16.14
C HIS A 43 -21.13 -1.59 16.53
N ILE A 44 -20.82 -1.67 17.83
CA ILE A 44 -19.47 -1.40 18.34
C ILE A 44 -18.46 -2.36 17.73
N THR A 45 -18.77 -3.66 17.68
CA THR A 45 -17.87 -4.65 17.05
C THR A 45 -17.65 -4.37 15.57
N ALA A 46 -18.71 -4.05 14.82
CA ALA A 46 -18.60 -3.77 13.38
C ALA A 46 -17.73 -2.53 13.10
N VAL A 47 -17.95 -1.45 13.85
CA VAL A 47 -17.13 -0.22 13.76
C VAL A 47 -15.69 -0.48 14.14
N THR A 48 -15.45 -1.30 15.19
CA THR A 48 -14.10 -1.63 15.65
C THR A 48 -13.31 -2.39 14.58
N ILE A 49 -13.93 -3.39 13.94
CA ILE A 49 -13.29 -4.16 12.85
C ILE A 49 -12.98 -3.25 11.66
N ALA A 50 -13.92 -2.37 11.27
CA ALA A 50 -13.71 -1.42 10.19
C ALA A 50 -12.57 -0.44 10.49
N ALA A 51 -12.47 0.03 11.74
CA ALA A 51 -11.39 0.91 12.19
C ALA A 51 -10.02 0.22 12.10
N ILE A 52 -9.88 -0.99 12.65
CA ILE A 52 -8.63 -1.78 12.60
C ILE A 52 -8.22 -2.04 11.13
N ALA A 53 -9.17 -2.42 10.28
CA ALA A 53 -8.91 -2.66 8.86
C ALA A 53 -8.38 -1.40 8.16
N THR A 54 -8.91 -0.23 8.51
CA THR A 54 -8.49 1.06 7.95
C THR A 54 -7.10 1.46 8.44
N GLU A 55 -6.78 1.27 9.72
CA GLU A 55 -5.44 1.54 10.27
C GLU A 55 -4.36 0.69 9.59
N LEU A 56 -4.61 -0.61 9.43
CA LEU A 56 -3.71 -1.52 8.71
C LEU A 56 -3.50 -1.08 7.27
N ALA A 57 -4.57 -0.65 6.59
CA ALA A 57 -4.48 -0.15 5.22
C ALA A 57 -3.63 1.12 5.10
N VAL A 58 -3.72 2.02 6.08
CA VAL A 58 -2.90 3.23 6.16
C VAL A 58 -1.43 2.87 6.37
N TRP A 59 -1.12 1.96 7.29
CA TRP A 59 0.26 1.50 7.50
C TRP A 59 0.84 0.80 6.27
N CYS A 60 0.06 -0.05 5.59
CA CYS A 60 0.47 -0.68 4.34
C CYS A 60 0.74 0.38 3.24
N THR A 61 -0.12 1.39 3.13
CA THR A 61 0.07 2.49 2.16
C THR A 61 1.35 3.27 2.46
N ALA A 62 1.58 3.61 3.73
CA ALA A 62 2.79 4.29 4.17
C ALA A 62 4.06 3.46 3.87
N ALA A 63 4.02 2.15 4.12
CA ALA A 63 5.14 1.24 3.82
C ALA A 63 5.45 1.18 2.32
N VAL A 64 4.42 1.05 1.47
CA VAL A 64 4.59 0.99 0.00
C VAL A 64 5.13 2.32 -0.54
N LEU A 65 4.62 3.45 -0.06
CA LEU A 65 5.10 4.78 -0.44
C LEU A 65 6.53 5.02 0.05
N GLY A 66 6.86 4.61 1.28
CA GLY A 66 8.22 4.71 1.82
C GLY A 66 9.24 3.96 0.96
N VAL A 67 8.91 2.73 0.54
CA VAL A 67 9.76 1.96 -0.39
C VAL A 67 9.88 2.68 -1.74
N ALA A 68 8.79 3.23 -2.27
CA ALA A 68 8.81 3.97 -3.53
C ALA A 68 9.70 5.23 -3.47
N VAL A 69 9.72 5.96 -2.36
CA VAL A 69 10.59 7.14 -2.16
C VAL A 69 12.07 6.73 -2.12
N VAL A 70 12.40 5.63 -1.44
CA VAL A 70 13.78 5.11 -1.39
C VAL A 70 14.24 4.65 -2.78
N ASP A 71 13.40 3.91 -3.51
CA ASP A 71 13.67 3.52 -4.90
C ASP A 71 13.91 4.75 -5.79
N GLY A 72 13.08 5.78 -5.65
CA GLY A 72 13.20 7.03 -6.40
C GLY A 72 14.51 7.77 -6.11
N ARG A 73 14.91 7.90 -4.83
CA ARG A 73 16.20 8.49 -4.46
C ARG A 73 17.37 7.70 -5.04
N LYS A 74 17.30 6.36 -5.01
CA LYS A 74 18.32 5.50 -5.62
C LYS A 74 18.44 5.74 -7.13
N ALA A 75 17.31 5.84 -7.83
CA ALA A 75 17.29 6.11 -9.27
C ALA A 75 17.90 7.47 -9.61
N ILE A 76 17.58 8.51 -8.84
CA ILE A 76 18.14 9.86 -9.02
C ILE A 76 19.65 9.85 -8.76
N VAL A 77 20.10 9.28 -7.65
CA VAL A 77 21.53 9.20 -7.33
C VAL A 77 22.29 8.40 -8.39
N SER A 78 21.71 7.30 -8.89
CA SER A 78 22.30 6.53 -9.98
C SER A 78 22.36 7.31 -11.29
N ALA A 79 21.33 8.09 -11.63
CA ALA A 79 21.32 8.92 -12.82
C ALA A 79 22.35 10.06 -12.74
N ILE A 80 22.46 10.70 -11.57
CA ILE A 80 23.47 11.73 -11.29
C ILE A 80 24.87 11.11 -11.37
N LYS A 81 25.09 9.96 -10.72
CA LYS A 81 26.36 9.22 -10.81
C LYS A 81 26.69 8.92 -12.27
N ASN A 82 25.78 8.35 -13.06
CA ASN A 82 26.05 8.04 -14.47
C ASN A 82 26.36 9.28 -15.31
N LYS A 83 25.71 10.42 -15.04
CA LYS A 83 26.03 11.70 -15.69
C LYS A 83 27.40 12.24 -15.26
N LEU A 84 27.77 12.13 -13.99
CA LEU A 84 29.06 12.61 -13.46
C LEU A 84 30.23 11.69 -13.81
N THR A 85 29.99 10.39 -13.94
CA THR A 85 31.02 9.41 -14.32
C THR A 85 31.23 9.35 -15.84
N GLY A 86 30.55 10.21 -16.61
CA GLY A 86 30.86 10.41 -18.02
C GLY A 86 30.68 9.17 -18.91
N GLN A 87 29.70 8.29 -18.66
CA GLN A 87 29.28 7.33 -19.69
C GLN A 87 28.48 8.04 -20.78
N ARG A 88 29.21 8.81 -21.57
CA ARG A 88 28.79 9.44 -22.83
C ARG A 88 29.63 8.88 -23.99
N GLY A 89 29.88 7.57 -23.96
CA GLY A 89 30.64 6.88 -24.99
C GLY A 89 30.20 5.42 -25.10
N LEU A 90 29.99 4.99 -26.35
CA LEU A 90 29.71 3.63 -26.81
C LEU A 90 28.25 3.17 -26.78
N LYS A 91 27.46 3.77 -27.68
CA LYS A 91 26.46 3.04 -28.48
C LYS A 91 26.27 3.83 -29.78
N ASP A 92 27.20 3.63 -30.70
CA ASP A 92 26.86 3.52 -32.14
C ASP A 92 26.13 2.19 -32.35
#